data_AF-A0A9W6LWD0-F1
#
_entry.id   AF-A0A9W6LWD0-F1
#
_cell.length_a   1.000
_cell.length_b   1.000
_cell.length_c   1.000
_cell.angle_alpha   90.00
_cell.angle_beta   90.00
_cell.angle_gamma   90.00
#
_symmetry.space_group_name_H-M   'P 1'
#
loop_
_entity.id
_entity.type
_entity.pdbx_description
1 polymer ?
#
loop_
_entity_poly.entity_id
_entity_poly.type
_entity_poly.pdbx_seq_one_letter_code
_entity_poly.pdbx_strand_id
1 'polypeptide(L)'
;MTKEIWTAVDKLADKWRSSQTARRVISVMPRDGVSSKDPLTEMLAGFPARSMRAHALRLNSELNYLLSQPMFGHVKRPDTFDAWLLAAYEVEAAFRLQLAWLRAQLPGYPLLRVPQLVANTPFTTDEFSWRAVWARRDMGRGFQLSPPPTLVTGSERIDASHELQDLASALRASDAWQRLATTRAALTGPDHQQLHSECRALRAALSSEHVDEFEPHFALKRHQFREEQMAEAIARLTGCAAAYAKAFTDAADTVDLAVDDVLPQLVTYGRPKDIGSAAGLDFLGENRITFQPTVPIFWTGMLVFVSDPLVEEVGQVIGVSFNFGGGIENNRVTLRLLPGAAVSWGF
;
A
#
# COMPACT_ATOMS: atom_id res chain seq x y z
N MET A 1 -1.38 -14.06 1.57
CA MET A 1 -0.86 -13.62 2.89
C MET A 1 -1.25 -14.69 3.91
N THR A 2 -0.45 -14.99 4.95
CA THR A 2 -0.78 -16.09 5.90
C THR A 2 -1.72 -15.61 7.01
N LYS A 3 -2.35 -16.56 7.73
CA LYS A 3 -3.25 -16.28 8.86
C LYS A 3 -2.55 -15.48 9.97
N GLU A 4 -1.29 -15.80 10.22
CA GLU A 4 -0.46 -15.15 11.25
C GLU A 4 -0.21 -13.69 10.90
N ILE A 5 0.08 -13.40 9.62
CA ILE A 5 0.28 -12.02 9.15
C ILE A 5 -1.02 -11.24 9.31
N TRP A 6 -2.15 -11.78 8.84
CA TRP A 6 -3.47 -11.14 9.00
C TRP A 6 -3.80 -10.82 10.46
N THR A 7 -3.61 -11.80 11.35
CA THR A 7 -3.87 -11.64 12.78
C THR A 7 -2.98 -10.56 13.39
N ALA A 8 -1.69 -10.52 13.01
CA ALA A 8 -0.76 -9.50 13.49
C ALA A 8 -1.11 -8.09 12.97
N VAL A 9 -1.54 -7.97 11.71
CA VAL A 9 -1.97 -6.70 11.13
C VAL A 9 -3.27 -6.19 11.79
N ASP A 10 -4.24 -7.07 12.11
CA ASP A 10 -5.46 -6.67 12.84
C ASP A 10 -5.14 -6.11 14.24
N LYS A 11 -4.28 -6.79 15.00
CA LYS A 11 -3.82 -6.30 16.30
C LYS A 11 -3.07 -4.97 16.18
N LEU A 12 -2.22 -4.82 15.16
CA LEU A 12 -1.54 -3.55 14.90
C LEU A 12 -2.55 -2.44 14.55
N ALA A 13 -3.60 -2.76 13.79
CA ALA A 13 -4.67 -1.82 13.49
C ALA A 13 -5.42 -1.34 14.73
N ASP A 14 -5.65 -2.22 15.73
CA ASP A 14 -6.24 -1.83 17.01
C ASP A 14 -5.43 -0.75 17.73
N LYS A 15 -4.09 -0.87 17.73
CA LYS A 15 -3.19 0.14 18.30
C LYS A 15 -3.32 1.47 17.58
N TRP A 16 -3.30 1.46 16.25
CA TRP A 16 -3.48 2.67 15.45
C TRP A 16 -4.85 3.33 15.68
N ARG A 17 -5.93 2.53 15.76
CA ARG A 17 -7.29 3.04 16.04
C ARG A 17 -7.41 3.67 17.43
N SER A 18 -6.57 3.30 18.37
CA SER A 18 -6.55 3.91 19.71
C SER A 18 -5.98 5.33 19.73
N SER A 19 -5.17 5.74 18.74
CA SER A 19 -4.64 7.11 18.63
C SER A 19 -5.74 8.12 18.33
N GLN A 20 -5.78 9.23 19.09
CA GLN A 20 -6.66 10.35 18.80
C GLN A 20 -6.23 11.09 17.53
N THR A 21 -4.92 11.22 17.30
CA THR A 21 -4.37 11.88 16.10
C THR A 21 -4.75 11.11 14.83
N ALA A 22 -4.57 9.79 14.81
CA ALA A 22 -4.98 8.96 13.68
C ALA A 22 -6.49 9.02 13.44
N ARG A 23 -7.31 8.93 14.51
CA ARG A 23 -8.77 9.07 14.42
C ARG A 23 -9.19 10.43 13.85
N ARG A 24 -8.54 11.53 14.26
CA ARG A 24 -8.79 12.88 13.74
C ARG A 24 -8.48 12.98 12.24
N VAL A 25 -7.39 12.36 11.79
CA VAL A 25 -7.03 12.37 10.36
C VAL A 25 -8.06 11.59 9.54
N ILE A 26 -8.44 10.41 10.03
CA ILE A 26 -9.35 9.49 9.34
C ILE A 26 -10.81 9.96 9.36
N SER A 27 -11.25 10.67 10.39
CA SER A 27 -12.67 11.04 10.57
C SER A 27 -13.23 11.94 9.47
N VAL A 28 -12.37 12.63 8.72
CA VAL A 28 -12.75 13.54 7.63
C VAL A 28 -12.59 12.90 6.24
N MET A 29 -12.25 11.60 6.18
CA MET A 29 -12.09 10.91 4.90
C MET A 29 -13.46 10.78 4.19
N PRO A 30 -13.56 11.22 2.92
CA PRO A 30 -14.81 11.18 2.18
C PRO A 30 -15.26 9.74 1.94
N ARG A 31 -16.56 9.50 2.10
CA ARG A 31 -17.20 8.19 1.90
C ARG A 31 -18.04 8.22 0.62
N ASP A 32 -17.96 7.14 -0.17
CA ASP A 32 -18.72 7.05 -1.42
C ASP A 32 -20.22 7.23 -1.19
N GLY A 33 -20.83 8.12 -1.97
CA GLY A 33 -22.29 8.38 -1.94
C GLY A 33 -22.79 9.12 -0.70
N VAL A 34 -21.92 9.60 0.20
CA VAL A 34 -22.31 10.31 1.43
C VAL A 34 -21.88 11.77 1.34
N SER A 35 -22.84 12.69 1.35
CA SER A 35 -22.54 14.12 1.50
C SER A 35 -22.12 14.43 2.93
N SER A 36 -21.08 15.22 3.10
CA SER A 36 -20.63 15.76 4.39
C SER A 36 -20.89 17.26 4.41
N LYS A 37 -21.16 17.82 5.59
CA LYS A 37 -21.20 19.27 5.83
C LYS A 37 -19.88 19.80 6.40
N ASP A 38 -18.93 18.92 6.68
CA ASP A 38 -17.59 19.31 7.13
C ASP A 38 -16.79 19.85 5.93
N PRO A 39 -16.37 21.13 5.94
CA PRO A 39 -15.70 21.75 4.80
C PRO A 39 -14.41 21.03 4.38
N LEU A 40 -13.72 20.39 5.33
CA LEU A 40 -12.51 19.63 5.04
C LEU A 40 -12.85 18.32 4.31
N THR A 41 -13.87 17.59 4.77
CA THR A 41 -14.38 16.40 4.07
C THR A 41 -14.86 16.75 2.66
N GLU A 42 -15.58 17.87 2.48
CA GLU A 42 -16.01 18.35 1.16
C GLU A 42 -14.82 18.66 0.24
N MET A 43 -13.81 19.35 0.76
CA MET A 43 -12.57 19.64 0.03
C MET A 43 -11.87 18.34 -0.39
N LEU A 44 -11.73 17.37 0.52
CA LEU A 44 -11.11 16.07 0.25
C LEU A 44 -11.90 15.23 -0.77
N ALA A 45 -13.23 15.37 -0.79
CA ALA A 45 -14.08 14.70 -1.78
C ALA A 45 -13.84 15.19 -3.22
N GLY A 46 -13.29 16.39 -3.40
CA GLY A 46 -12.96 16.98 -4.71
C GLY A 46 -11.73 16.36 -5.39
N PHE A 47 -10.94 15.57 -4.68
CA PHE A 47 -9.80 14.87 -5.26
C PHE A 47 -10.21 13.45 -5.71
N PRO A 48 -9.69 12.96 -6.85
CA PRO A 48 -10.07 11.67 -7.39
C PRO A 48 -9.87 10.53 -6.38
N ALA A 49 -11.00 9.89 -6.04
CA ALA A 49 -11.20 9.02 -4.87
C ALA A 49 -10.31 7.79 -4.75
N ARG A 50 -9.68 7.32 -5.84
CA ARG A 50 -9.10 5.97 -5.88
C ARG A 50 -7.79 5.80 -5.11
N SER A 51 -6.92 6.81 -5.06
CA SER A 51 -5.62 6.68 -4.36
C SER A 51 -5.72 7.05 -2.89
N MET A 52 -6.29 8.21 -2.59
CA MET A 52 -6.26 8.74 -1.22
C MET A 52 -7.05 7.87 -0.23
N ARG A 53 -8.16 7.27 -0.67
CA ARG A 53 -9.00 6.42 0.20
C ARG A 53 -8.40 5.05 0.44
N ALA A 54 -7.57 4.56 -0.47
CA ALA A 54 -6.84 3.32 -0.31
C ALA A 54 -5.69 3.44 0.71
N HIS A 55 -5.26 4.66 1.02
CA HIS A 55 -3.98 4.92 1.70
C HIS A 55 -4.07 5.99 2.79
N ALA A 56 -5.10 5.89 3.64
CA ALA A 56 -5.44 6.87 4.67
C ALA A 56 -4.29 7.22 5.65
N LEU A 57 -3.31 6.34 5.83
CA LEU A 57 -2.14 6.59 6.69
C LEU A 57 -0.98 7.30 5.98
N ARG A 58 -1.04 7.52 4.67
CA ARG A 58 -0.04 8.27 3.87
C ARG A 58 -0.64 9.40 3.03
N LEU A 59 -1.72 9.99 3.56
CA LEU A 59 -2.45 11.07 2.88
C LEU A 59 -1.63 12.33 2.65
N ASN A 60 -0.67 12.64 3.53
CA ASN A 60 0.04 13.91 3.46
C ASN A 60 0.89 14.01 2.18
N SER A 61 1.67 12.99 1.84
CA SER A 61 2.45 12.98 0.60
C SER A 61 1.57 12.96 -0.64
N GLU A 62 0.49 12.18 -0.66
CA GLU A 62 -0.45 12.17 -1.79
C GLU A 62 -1.12 13.53 -2.00
N LEU A 63 -1.60 14.15 -0.91
CA LEU A 63 -2.31 15.41 -1.00
C LEU A 63 -1.38 16.56 -1.37
N ASN A 64 -0.16 16.59 -0.85
CA ASN A 64 0.83 17.60 -1.26
C ASN A 64 1.16 17.49 -2.75
N TYR A 65 1.28 16.27 -3.28
CA TYR A 65 1.47 16.06 -4.71
C TYR A 65 0.26 16.54 -5.53
N LEU A 66 -0.97 16.25 -5.08
CA LEU A 66 -2.18 16.72 -5.76
C LEU A 66 -2.31 18.25 -5.71
N LEU A 67 -2.06 18.85 -4.55
CA LEU A 67 -2.11 20.30 -4.36
C LEU A 67 -1.02 21.05 -5.13
N SER A 68 0.08 20.40 -5.51
CA SER A 68 1.10 21.00 -6.37
C SER A 68 0.71 20.98 -7.85
N GLN A 69 -0.34 20.24 -8.26
CA GLN A 69 -0.76 20.22 -9.65
C GLN A 69 -1.57 21.47 -10.01
N PRO A 70 -1.31 22.11 -11.16
CA PRO A 70 -2.02 23.33 -11.58
C PRO A 70 -3.55 23.18 -11.60
N MET A 71 -4.04 21.99 -11.96
CA MET A 71 -5.47 21.68 -12.04
C MET A 71 -6.20 21.78 -10.69
N PHE A 72 -5.51 21.68 -9.55
CA PHE A 72 -6.11 21.80 -8.21
C PHE A 72 -5.88 23.18 -7.57
N GLY A 73 -5.31 24.14 -8.30
CA GLY A 73 -5.03 25.49 -7.78
C GLY A 73 -6.27 26.29 -7.34
N HIS A 74 -7.47 25.84 -7.70
CA HIS A 74 -8.75 26.47 -7.36
C HIS A 74 -9.46 25.84 -6.13
N VAL A 75 -8.89 24.79 -5.54
CA VAL A 75 -9.48 24.13 -4.36
C VAL A 75 -9.41 25.07 -3.16
N LYS A 76 -10.58 25.47 -2.63
CA LYS A 76 -10.67 26.33 -1.44
C LYS A 76 -10.30 25.54 -0.20
N ARG A 77 -9.28 26.00 0.53
CA ARG A 77 -8.82 25.40 1.79
C ARG A 77 -9.64 25.97 2.97
N PRO A 78 -10.24 25.13 3.83
CA PRO A 78 -10.85 25.61 5.07
C PRO A 78 -9.79 26.02 6.10
N ASP A 79 -10.17 26.84 7.09
CA ASP A 79 -9.24 27.35 8.12
C ASP A 79 -8.60 26.23 8.97
N THR A 80 -9.23 25.06 9.02
CA THR A 80 -8.72 23.87 9.74
C THR A 80 -7.70 23.06 8.95
N PHE A 81 -7.49 23.40 7.66
CA PHE A 81 -6.70 22.60 6.72
C PHE A 81 -5.26 22.40 7.19
N ASP A 82 -4.53 23.47 7.50
CA ASP A 82 -3.11 23.37 7.84
C ASP A 82 -2.88 22.57 9.13
N ALA A 83 -3.74 22.77 10.14
CA ALA A 83 -3.68 22.02 11.39
C ALA A 83 -4.01 20.53 11.21
N TRP A 84 -4.91 20.20 10.27
CA TRP A 84 -5.21 18.80 9.92
C TRP A 84 -4.09 18.20 9.07
N LEU A 85 -3.52 18.94 8.12
CA LEU A 85 -2.43 18.49 7.26
C LEU A 85 -1.18 18.18 8.10
N LEU A 86 -0.90 18.99 9.13
CA LEU A 86 0.16 18.70 10.09
C LEU A 86 -0.09 17.38 10.83
N ALA A 87 -1.32 17.12 11.30
CA ALA A 87 -1.65 15.84 11.92
C ALA A 87 -1.53 14.66 10.94
N ALA A 88 -1.90 14.85 9.67
CA ALA A 88 -1.72 13.85 8.61
C ALA A 88 -0.24 13.59 8.33
N TYR A 89 0.62 14.62 8.36
CA TYR A 89 2.07 14.47 8.28
C TYR A 89 2.63 13.63 9.44
N GLU A 90 2.19 13.89 10.67
CA GLU A 90 2.64 13.14 11.85
C GLU A 90 2.22 11.66 11.78
N VAL A 91 0.98 11.39 11.37
CA VAL A 91 0.48 10.03 11.11
C VAL A 91 1.32 9.34 10.04
N GLU A 92 1.57 10.01 8.91
CA GLU A 92 2.38 9.44 7.84
C GLU A 92 3.83 9.21 8.26
N ALA A 93 4.43 10.12 9.03
CA ALA A 93 5.79 9.96 9.52
C ALA A 93 5.92 8.70 10.41
N ALA A 94 4.97 8.48 11.32
CA ALA A 94 4.90 7.28 12.14
C ALA A 94 4.65 6.02 11.28
N PHE A 95 3.74 6.10 10.30
CA PHE A 95 3.45 5.02 9.36
C PHE A 95 4.69 4.62 8.53
N ARG A 96 5.44 5.60 8.03
CA ARG A 96 6.67 5.34 7.27
C ARG A 96 7.77 4.75 8.15
N LEU A 97 7.86 5.18 9.40
CA LEU A 97 8.82 4.65 10.36
C LEU A 97 8.60 3.16 10.64
N GLN A 98 7.36 2.73 10.89
CA GLN A 98 7.05 1.29 11.06
C GLN A 98 7.35 0.49 9.78
N LEU A 99 6.96 1.00 8.61
CA LEU A 99 7.13 0.29 7.34
C LEU A 99 8.63 0.13 7.02
N ALA A 100 9.41 1.19 7.23
CA ALA A 100 10.86 1.15 7.10
C ALA A 100 11.49 0.12 8.04
N TRP A 101 11.06 0.06 9.30
CA TRP A 101 11.57 -0.92 10.25
C TRP A 101 11.21 -2.36 9.87
N LEU A 102 9.99 -2.61 9.40
CA LEU A 102 9.55 -3.94 8.91
C LEU A 102 10.34 -4.37 7.67
N ARG A 103 10.51 -3.48 6.69
CA ARG A 103 11.36 -3.70 5.52
C ARG A 103 12.82 -3.97 5.89
N ALA A 104 13.33 -3.33 6.95
CA ALA A 104 14.68 -3.55 7.43
C ALA A 104 14.92 -4.96 8.01
N GLN A 105 13.86 -5.71 8.28
CA GLN A 105 13.98 -7.10 8.72
C GLN A 105 14.26 -8.07 7.56
N LEU A 106 14.10 -7.64 6.31
CA LEU A 106 14.24 -8.52 5.14
C LEU A 106 15.65 -9.12 5.03
N PRO A 107 15.79 -10.36 4.55
CA PRO A 107 17.08 -11.02 4.43
C PRO A 107 18.02 -10.25 3.49
N GLY A 108 19.16 -9.83 4.00
CA GLY A 108 20.17 -9.09 3.23
C GLY A 108 20.04 -7.57 3.29
N TYR A 109 19.07 -7.02 4.01
CA TYR A 109 19.02 -5.58 4.29
C TYR A 109 20.24 -5.12 5.12
N PRO A 110 20.81 -3.93 4.87
CA PRO A 110 20.43 -2.95 3.85
C PRO A 110 21.08 -3.20 2.47
N LEU A 111 21.89 -4.25 2.31
CA LEU A 111 22.67 -4.56 1.10
C LEU A 111 21.85 -5.34 0.06
N LEU A 112 20.58 -4.99 -0.12
CA LEU A 112 19.68 -5.60 -1.10
C LEU A 112 20.02 -5.09 -2.51
N ARG A 113 20.80 -5.87 -3.26
CA ARG A 113 21.18 -5.53 -4.64
C ARG A 113 20.22 -6.16 -5.64
N VAL A 114 19.17 -5.43 -6.00
CA VAL A 114 18.15 -5.83 -6.97
C VAL A 114 17.77 -4.64 -7.86
N PRO A 115 17.40 -4.83 -9.14
CA PRO A 115 16.99 -3.74 -10.02
C PRO A 115 15.88 -2.85 -9.44
N GLN A 116 14.95 -3.45 -8.70
CA GLN A 116 13.82 -2.75 -8.06
C GLN A 116 14.27 -1.60 -7.16
N LEU A 117 15.39 -1.72 -6.45
CA LEU A 117 15.89 -0.71 -5.51
C LEU A 117 16.90 0.26 -6.13
N VAL A 118 17.06 0.23 -7.46
CA VAL A 118 17.81 1.27 -8.17
C VAL A 118 17.10 2.62 -8.01
N ALA A 119 17.85 3.71 -8.10
CA ALA A 119 17.31 5.07 -8.02
C ALA A 119 16.24 5.32 -9.09
N ASN A 120 15.22 6.13 -8.77
CA ASN A 120 14.17 6.56 -9.69
C ASN A 120 13.30 5.41 -10.26
N THR A 121 13.37 4.21 -9.71
CA THR A 121 12.41 3.14 -9.99
C THR A 121 11.07 3.45 -9.31
N PRO A 122 9.98 2.74 -9.65
CA PRO A 122 8.70 2.87 -8.93
C PRO A 122 8.81 2.64 -7.42
N PHE A 123 9.83 1.89 -6.96
CA PHE A 123 10.08 1.64 -5.54
C PHE A 123 10.82 2.80 -4.87
N THR A 124 11.59 3.63 -5.57
CA THR A 124 12.51 4.59 -4.93
C THR A 124 12.36 6.04 -5.39
N THR A 125 11.52 6.31 -6.39
CA THR A 125 11.27 7.67 -6.90
C THR A 125 10.60 8.55 -5.85
N ASP A 126 11.00 9.81 -5.76
CA ASP A 126 10.35 10.83 -4.92
C ASP A 126 9.27 11.63 -5.68
N GLU A 127 9.05 11.35 -6.97
CA GLU A 127 8.10 12.08 -7.82
C GLU A 127 6.65 11.60 -7.64
N PHE A 128 6.31 10.46 -8.26
CA PHE A 128 4.98 9.86 -8.22
C PHE A 128 5.10 8.34 -8.23
N SER A 129 4.45 7.70 -7.26
CA SER A 129 4.30 6.26 -7.18
C SER A 129 3.02 5.91 -6.47
N TRP A 130 2.37 4.83 -6.91
CA TRP A 130 1.22 4.26 -6.23
C TRP A 130 1.61 3.46 -4.98
N ARG A 131 2.91 3.26 -4.73
CA ARG A 131 3.44 2.46 -3.62
C ARG A 131 4.11 3.35 -2.59
N ALA A 132 4.08 2.92 -1.32
CA ALA A 132 4.98 3.49 -0.32
C ALA A 132 6.47 3.30 -0.72
N VAL A 133 7.17 4.40 -0.98
CA VAL A 133 8.54 4.39 -1.51
C VAL A 133 9.58 3.91 -0.49
N TRP A 134 10.60 3.22 -0.97
CA TRP A 134 11.83 2.84 -0.28
C TRP A 134 12.77 4.04 -0.23
N ALA A 135 12.47 4.99 0.65
CA ALA A 135 13.28 6.19 0.76
C ALA A 135 14.71 5.87 1.23
N ARG A 136 15.70 6.44 0.56
CA ARG A 136 17.12 6.23 0.89
C ARG A 136 17.46 6.56 2.34
N ARG A 137 16.86 7.62 2.87
CA ARG A 137 17.02 8.04 4.27
C ARG A 137 16.57 6.95 5.24
N ASP A 138 15.55 6.17 4.89
CA ASP A 138 15.04 5.10 5.72
C ASP A 138 15.94 3.86 5.63
N MET A 139 16.49 3.58 4.43
CA MET A 139 17.49 2.53 4.21
C MET A 139 18.81 2.73 4.98
N GLY A 140 19.20 3.99 5.21
CA GLY A 140 20.44 4.34 5.92
C GLY A 140 20.33 4.37 7.46
N ARG A 141 19.15 4.15 8.05
CA ARG A 141 18.92 4.35 9.50
C ARG A 141 19.40 3.21 10.41
N GLY A 142 19.86 2.09 9.86
CA GLY A 142 20.36 0.98 10.66
C GLY A 142 19.25 0.18 11.38
N PHE A 143 18.00 0.25 10.92
CA PHE A 143 16.86 -0.39 11.58
C PHE A 143 16.95 -1.92 11.71
N GLN A 144 17.80 -2.57 10.92
CA GLN A 144 18.06 -4.01 11.03
C GLN A 144 18.72 -4.40 12.36
N LEU A 145 19.31 -3.45 13.07
CA LEU A 145 19.93 -3.65 14.39
C LEU A 145 19.11 -3.03 15.53
N SER A 146 17.99 -2.38 15.20
CA SER A 146 17.21 -1.60 16.16
C SER A 146 16.00 -2.39 16.65
N PRO A 147 15.57 -2.17 17.91
CA PRO A 147 14.26 -2.64 18.36
C PRO A 147 13.14 -1.98 17.54
N PRO A 148 11.90 -2.51 17.60
CA PRO A 148 10.75 -1.85 17.00
C PRO A 148 10.64 -0.40 17.46
N PRO A 149 10.34 0.54 16.55
CA PRO A 149 10.24 1.95 16.90
C PRO A 149 9.03 2.20 17.79
N THR A 150 9.15 3.15 18.72
CA THR A 150 7.98 3.81 19.31
C THR A 150 7.37 4.74 18.26
N LEU A 151 6.09 4.57 17.98
CA LEU A 151 5.37 5.40 17.01
C LEU A 151 4.85 6.65 17.72
N VAL A 152 5.12 7.82 17.16
CA VAL A 152 4.74 9.12 17.75
C VAL A 152 3.89 9.89 16.74
N THR A 153 2.70 10.30 17.17
CA THR A 153 1.74 11.07 16.36
C THR A 153 1.22 12.26 17.16
N GLY A 154 1.76 13.45 16.92
CA GLY A 154 1.54 14.63 17.76
C GLY A 154 2.19 14.45 19.13
N SER A 155 1.40 14.63 20.19
CA SER A 155 1.85 14.37 21.58
C SER A 155 1.64 12.92 22.03
N GLU A 156 1.00 12.09 21.20
CA GLU A 156 0.68 10.71 21.53
C GLU A 156 1.84 9.76 21.21
N ARG A 157 1.95 8.71 22.03
CA ARG A 157 2.79 7.55 21.76
C ARG A 157 1.90 6.35 21.53
N ILE A 158 2.02 5.73 20.37
CA ILE A 158 1.38 4.46 20.07
C ILE A 158 2.39 3.36 20.42
N ASP A 159 2.17 2.71 21.57
CA ASP A 159 2.94 1.54 21.96
C ASP A 159 2.43 0.30 21.20
N ALA A 160 3.06 0.08 20.04
CA ALA A 160 2.81 -1.04 19.13
C ALA A 160 4.04 -1.95 18.99
N SER A 161 5.01 -1.87 19.90
CA SER A 161 6.27 -2.60 19.76
C SER A 161 6.05 -4.13 19.74
N HIS A 162 5.12 -4.64 20.53
CA HIS A 162 4.76 -6.06 20.54
C HIS A 162 4.10 -6.48 19.22
N GLU A 163 3.12 -5.72 18.73
CA GLU A 163 2.39 -6.01 17.48
C GLU A 163 3.31 -5.94 16.27
N LEU A 164 4.27 -5.01 16.26
CA LEU A 164 5.32 -4.94 15.23
C LEU A 164 6.25 -6.15 15.27
N GLN A 165 6.60 -6.65 16.46
CA GLN A 165 7.39 -7.89 16.59
C GLN A 165 6.62 -9.12 16.13
N ASP A 166 5.34 -9.22 16.50
CA ASP A 166 4.45 -10.29 16.04
C ASP A 166 4.35 -10.29 14.51
N LEU A 167 4.13 -9.12 13.91
CA LEU A 167 4.06 -8.97 12.46
C LEU A 167 5.39 -9.32 11.78
N ALA A 168 6.51 -8.82 12.30
CA ALA A 168 7.83 -9.15 11.78
C ALA A 168 8.11 -10.66 11.86
N SER A 169 7.69 -11.32 12.94
CA SER A 169 7.87 -12.76 13.14
C SER A 169 7.00 -13.56 12.17
N ALA A 170 5.73 -13.18 11.99
CA ALA A 170 4.84 -13.78 11.01
C ALA A 170 5.35 -13.61 9.57
N LEU A 171 5.85 -12.41 9.23
CA LEU A 171 6.46 -12.14 7.93
C LEU A 171 7.71 -13.00 7.70
N ARG A 172 8.60 -13.14 8.68
CA ARG A 172 9.78 -14.02 8.59
C ARG A 172 9.40 -15.48 8.38
N ALA A 173 8.30 -15.94 8.96
CA ALA A 173 7.82 -17.31 8.80
C ALA A 173 7.16 -17.56 7.43
N SER A 174 6.83 -16.52 6.66
CA SER A 174 6.18 -16.68 5.37
C SER A 174 7.08 -17.26 4.29
N ASP A 175 6.50 -18.00 3.35
CA ASP A 175 7.23 -18.60 2.24
C ASP A 175 7.97 -17.57 1.38
N ALA A 176 7.38 -16.39 1.17
CA ALA A 176 8.00 -15.32 0.39
C ALA A 176 9.34 -14.89 1.02
N TRP A 177 9.36 -14.77 2.35
CA TRP A 177 10.55 -14.39 3.11
C TRP A 177 11.61 -15.49 3.11
N GLN A 178 11.19 -16.74 3.30
CA GLN A 178 12.08 -17.91 3.27
C GLN A 178 12.68 -18.11 1.87
N ARG A 179 11.89 -17.91 0.81
CA ARG A 179 12.37 -17.92 -0.57
C ARG A 179 13.40 -16.82 -0.82
N LEU A 180 13.18 -15.61 -0.31
CA LEU A 180 14.17 -14.53 -0.42
C LEU A 180 15.49 -14.88 0.29
N ALA A 181 15.42 -15.43 1.50
CA ALA A 181 16.61 -15.87 2.23
C ALA A 181 17.38 -16.97 1.46
N THR A 182 16.65 -17.95 0.93
CA THR A 182 17.21 -19.10 0.20
C THR A 182 17.85 -18.68 -1.13
N THR A 183 17.12 -17.91 -1.94
CA THR A 183 17.62 -17.43 -3.25
C THR A 183 18.81 -16.50 -3.08
N ARG A 184 18.83 -15.68 -2.02
CA ARG A 184 19.99 -14.85 -1.67
C ARG A 184 21.22 -15.70 -1.37
N ALA A 185 21.06 -16.76 -0.57
CA ALA A 185 22.17 -17.65 -0.19
C ALA A 185 22.71 -18.46 -1.39
N ALA A 186 21.88 -18.67 -2.42
CA ALA A 186 22.25 -19.37 -3.65
C ALA A 186 23.01 -18.48 -4.67
N LEU A 187 23.11 -17.16 -4.45
CA LEU A 187 23.81 -16.27 -5.36
C LEU A 187 25.31 -16.58 -5.42
N THR A 188 25.84 -16.65 -6.63
CA THR A 188 27.26 -16.82 -6.91
C THR A 188 27.89 -15.52 -7.41
N GLY A 189 29.22 -15.51 -7.60
CA GLY A 189 29.95 -14.37 -8.18
C GLY A 189 29.37 -13.90 -9.53
N PRO A 190 29.14 -14.79 -10.51
CA PRO A 190 28.45 -14.46 -11.76
C PRO A 190 27.07 -13.81 -11.57
N ASP A 191 26.23 -14.35 -10.67
CA ASP A 191 24.91 -13.77 -10.41
C ASP A 191 25.02 -12.34 -9.85
N HIS A 192 25.97 -12.11 -8.94
CA HIS A 192 26.23 -10.77 -8.40
C HIS A 192 26.72 -9.79 -9.49
N GLN A 193 27.54 -10.26 -10.43
CA GLN A 193 27.99 -9.45 -11.57
C GLN A 193 26.83 -9.09 -12.50
N GLN A 194 25.94 -10.06 -12.79
CA GLN A 194 24.74 -9.82 -13.59
C GLN A 194 23.82 -8.78 -12.94
N LEU A 195 23.48 -8.96 -11.66
CA LEU A 195 22.68 -8.00 -10.89
C LEU A 195 23.32 -6.61 -10.89
N HIS A 196 24.64 -6.53 -10.72
CA HIS A 196 25.36 -5.26 -10.73
C HIS A 196 25.33 -4.58 -12.11
N SER A 197 25.50 -5.34 -13.19
CA SER A 197 25.42 -4.85 -14.56
C SER A 197 24.03 -4.29 -14.87
N GLU A 198 22.97 -5.05 -14.58
CA GLU A 198 21.59 -4.60 -14.82
C GLU A 198 21.22 -3.40 -13.94
N CYS A 199 21.64 -3.39 -12.67
CA CYS A 199 21.42 -2.22 -11.81
C CYS A 199 22.13 -0.96 -12.33
N ARG A 200 23.31 -1.10 -12.94
CA ARG A 200 24.05 0.02 -13.55
C ARG A 200 23.35 0.51 -14.81
N ALA A 201 22.95 -0.40 -15.69
CA ALA A 201 22.23 -0.06 -16.92
C ALA A 201 20.90 0.63 -16.61
N LEU A 202 20.11 0.07 -15.68
CA LEU A 202 18.84 0.66 -15.26
C LEU A 202 19.03 2.04 -14.63
N ARG A 203 20.09 2.26 -13.83
CA ARG A 203 20.37 3.59 -13.26
C ARG A 203 20.64 4.63 -14.35
N ALA A 204 21.32 4.24 -15.43
CA ALA A 204 21.56 5.15 -16.55
C ALA A 204 20.26 5.45 -17.30
N ALA A 205 19.43 4.42 -17.58
CA ALA A 205 18.14 4.59 -18.25
C ALA A 205 17.12 5.42 -17.45
N LEU A 206 17.21 5.37 -16.12
CA LEU A 206 16.33 6.13 -15.21
C LEU A 206 17.00 7.38 -14.62
N SER A 207 18.04 7.92 -15.28
CA SER A 207 18.59 9.23 -14.88
C SER A 207 17.51 10.31 -15.04
N SER A 208 17.58 11.38 -14.25
CA SER A 208 16.58 12.45 -14.30
C SER A 208 16.47 13.03 -15.72
N GLU A 209 17.61 13.19 -16.41
CA GLU A 209 17.69 13.69 -17.77
C GLU A 209 16.93 12.80 -18.76
N HIS A 210 17.09 11.48 -18.69
CA HIS A 210 16.41 10.54 -19.61
C HIS A 210 14.90 10.48 -19.34
N VAL A 211 14.48 10.54 -18.07
CA VAL A 211 13.04 10.55 -17.76
C VAL A 211 12.40 11.87 -18.22
N ASP A 212 13.10 13.01 -18.05
CA ASP A 212 12.67 14.32 -18.54
C ASP A 212 12.62 14.40 -20.06
N GLU A 213 13.57 13.79 -20.76
CA GLU A 213 13.58 13.66 -22.23
C GLU A 213 12.39 12.81 -22.73
N PHE A 214 12.08 11.70 -22.06
CA PHE A 214 10.96 10.83 -22.43
C PHE A 214 9.61 11.54 -22.25
N GLU A 215 9.38 12.18 -21.10
CA GLU A 215 8.15 12.89 -20.80
C GLU A 215 8.39 13.97 -19.74
N PRO A 216 8.37 15.27 -20.11
CA PRO A 216 8.71 16.35 -19.18
C PRO A 216 7.58 16.77 -18.23
N HIS A 217 6.32 16.46 -18.53
CA HIS A 217 5.19 17.05 -17.80
C HIS A 217 4.28 16.02 -17.11
N PHE A 218 4.07 14.84 -17.72
CA PHE A 218 3.06 13.91 -17.25
C PHE A 218 3.64 12.82 -16.32
N ALA A 219 3.55 13.03 -15.01
CA ALA A 219 4.03 12.11 -13.98
C ALA A 219 3.55 10.65 -14.13
N LEU A 220 2.30 10.42 -14.56
CA LEU A 220 1.77 9.07 -14.77
C LEU A 220 2.51 8.33 -15.90
N LYS A 221 2.77 9.00 -17.02
CA LYS A 221 3.54 8.43 -18.13
C LYS A 221 4.99 8.20 -17.72
N ARG A 222 5.58 9.12 -16.96
CA ARG A 222 6.94 8.94 -16.39
C ARG A 222 6.99 7.75 -15.44
N HIS A 223 5.93 7.50 -14.67
CA HIS A 223 5.80 6.32 -13.83
C HIS A 223 5.71 5.02 -14.66
N GLN A 224 4.88 5.00 -15.70
CA GLN A 224 4.78 3.86 -16.63
C GLN A 224 6.13 3.54 -17.28
N PHE A 225 6.85 4.56 -17.75
CA PHE A 225 8.21 4.39 -18.28
C PHE A 225 9.16 3.75 -17.26
N ARG A 226 9.12 4.20 -16.00
CA ARG A 226 9.93 3.60 -14.92
C ARG A 226 9.55 2.14 -14.64
N GLU A 227 8.27 1.81 -14.67
CA GLU A 227 7.78 0.44 -14.54
C GLU A 227 8.28 -0.44 -15.67
N GLU A 228 8.16 0.01 -16.92
CA GLU A 228 8.63 -0.70 -18.12
C GLU A 228 10.14 -0.95 -18.07
N GLN A 229 10.95 0.10 -17.83
CA GLN A 229 12.40 -0.03 -17.76
C GLN A 229 12.86 -0.97 -16.62
N MET A 230 12.20 -0.91 -15.46
CA MET A 230 12.47 -1.82 -14.35
C MET A 230 12.10 -3.26 -14.71
N ALA A 231 10.92 -3.47 -15.33
CA ALA A 231 10.46 -4.79 -15.74
C ALA A 231 11.40 -5.42 -16.78
N GLU A 232 11.85 -4.64 -17.77
CA GLU A 232 12.83 -5.08 -18.76
C GLU A 232 14.17 -5.47 -18.11
N ALA A 233 14.67 -4.68 -17.15
CA ALA A 233 15.91 -5.00 -16.43
C ALA A 233 15.80 -6.31 -15.63
N ILE A 234 14.64 -6.58 -15.01
CA ILE A 234 14.39 -7.85 -14.32
C ILE A 234 14.29 -9.00 -15.32
N ALA A 235 13.63 -8.80 -16.47
CA ALA A 235 13.47 -9.83 -17.51
C ALA A 235 14.80 -10.24 -18.17
N ARG A 236 15.83 -9.38 -18.14
CA ARG A 236 17.18 -9.71 -18.62
C ARG A 236 18.01 -10.52 -17.63
N LEU A 237 17.60 -10.61 -16.36
CA LEU A 237 18.24 -11.50 -15.40
C LEU A 237 17.96 -12.96 -15.76
N THR A 238 18.89 -13.84 -15.43
CA THR A 238 18.74 -15.29 -15.66
C THR A 238 19.12 -16.07 -14.40
N GLY A 239 18.80 -17.36 -14.36
CA GLY A 239 19.22 -18.26 -13.29
C GLY A 239 18.89 -17.77 -11.87
N CYS A 240 19.88 -17.84 -10.98
CA CYS A 240 19.70 -17.48 -9.57
C CYS A 240 19.50 -15.97 -9.36
N ALA A 241 20.09 -15.12 -10.21
CA ALA A 241 19.85 -13.68 -10.17
C ALA A 241 18.36 -13.34 -10.42
N ALA A 242 17.74 -13.97 -11.43
CA ALA A 242 16.32 -13.79 -11.72
C ALA A 242 15.43 -14.30 -10.57
N ALA A 243 15.73 -15.49 -10.05
CA ALA A 243 15.00 -16.07 -8.92
C ALA A 243 15.08 -15.18 -7.67
N TYR A 244 16.25 -14.60 -7.37
CA TYR A 244 16.45 -13.67 -6.27
C TYR A 244 15.68 -12.36 -6.47
N ALA A 245 15.74 -11.76 -7.67
CA ALA A 245 14.97 -10.54 -7.97
C ALA A 245 13.46 -10.77 -7.83
N LYS A 246 12.94 -11.92 -8.30
CA LYS A 246 11.53 -12.29 -8.11
C LYS A 246 11.20 -12.49 -6.63
N ALA A 247 12.03 -13.23 -5.90
CA ALA A 247 11.80 -13.48 -4.47
C ALA A 247 11.81 -12.17 -3.65
N PHE A 248 12.62 -11.19 -4.05
CA PHE A 248 12.57 -9.86 -3.47
C PHE A 248 11.22 -9.18 -3.71
N THR A 249 10.70 -9.18 -4.95
CA THR A 249 9.36 -8.64 -5.26
C THR A 249 8.30 -9.32 -4.41
N ASP A 250 8.26 -10.66 -4.38
CA ASP A 250 7.26 -11.41 -3.62
C ASP A 250 7.29 -11.04 -2.11
N ALA A 251 8.49 -10.91 -1.52
CA ALA A 251 8.65 -10.56 -0.12
C ALA A 251 8.30 -9.10 0.18
N ALA A 252 8.75 -8.17 -0.67
CA ALA A 252 8.43 -6.74 -0.56
C ALA A 252 6.93 -6.49 -0.73
N ASP A 253 6.30 -7.11 -1.74
CA ASP A 253 4.86 -7.01 -1.98
C ASP A 253 4.05 -7.62 -0.83
N THR A 254 4.56 -8.66 -0.16
CA THR A 254 3.90 -9.20 1.05
C THR A 254 3.91 -8.19 2.21
N VAL A 255 5.04 -7.51 2.44
CA VAL A 255 5.13 -6.44 3.45
C VAL A 255 4.23 -5.27 3.10
N ASP A 256 4.27 -4.82 1.85
CA ASP A 256 3.51 -3.68 1.37
C ASP A 256 2.00 -3.98 1.36
N LEU A 257 1.59 -5.19 0.97
CA LEU A 257 0.20 -5.61 1.08
C LEU A 257 -0.29 -5.56 2.53
N ALA A 258 0.50 -6.09 3.47
CA ALA A 258 0.14 -6.10 4.88
C ALA A 258 0.01 -4.68 5.46
N VAL A 259 0.97 -3.80 5.15
CA VAL A 259 1.15 -2.52 5.84
C VAL A 259 0.60 -1.34 5.05
N ASP A 260 0.76 -1.28 3.73
CA ASP A 260 0.33 -0.15 2.88
C ASP A 260 -1.08 -0.33 2.30
N ASP A 261 -1.50 -1.58 2.08
CA ASP A 261 -2.82 -1.87 1.51
C ASP A 261 -3.85 -2.29 2.56
N VAL A 262 -3.49 -3.17 3.52
CA VAL A 262 -4.46 -3.74 4.47
C VAL A 262 -4.58 -2.93 5.76
N LEU A 263 -3.45 -2.60 6.41
CA LEU A 263 -3.47 -1.86 7.68
C LEU A 263 -4.28 -0.55 7.59
N PRO A 264 -4.11 0.35 6.58
CA PRO A 264 -4.86 1.60 6.53
C PRO A 264 -6.37 1.36 6.44
N GLN A 265 -6.79 0.25 5.83
CA GLN A 265 -8.21 -0.12 5.69
C GLN A 265 -8.79 -0.61 7.01
N LEU A 266 -8.06 -1.44 7.74
CA LEU A 266 -8.47 -1.87 9.08
C LEU A 266 -8.51 -0.70 10.07
N VAL A 267 -7.57 0.25 9.96
CA VAL A 267 -7.59 1.46 10.80
C VAL A 267 -8.77 2.36 10.44
N THR A 268 -9.10 2.49 9.14
CA THR A 268 -10.15 3.38 8.65
C THR A 268 -11.56 2.83 8.85
N TYR A 269 -11.77 1.57 8.46
CA TYR A 269 -13.09 0.95 8.36
C TYR A 269 -13.33 -0.14 9.42
N GLY A 270 -12.30 -0.57 10.13
CA GLY A 270 -12.36 -1.69 11.08
C GLY A 270 -12.27 -3.04 10.39
N ARG A 271 -12.69 -4.08 11.10
CA ARG A 271 -12.66 -5.47 10.62
C ARG A 271 -13.59 -5.68 9.43
N PRO A 272 -13.28 -6.64 8.53
CA PRO A 272 -14.16 -6.99 7.42
C PRO A 272 -15.56 -7.32 7.93
N LYS A 273 -16.58 -6.77 7.26
CA LYS A 273 -17.97 -7.15 7.51
C LYS A 273 -18.35 -8.26 6.54
N ASP A 274 -19.03 -9.28 7.05
CA ASP A 274 -19.67 -10.29 6.20
C ASP A 274 -20.85 -9.67 5.46
N ILE A 275 -20.88 -9.88 4.16
CA ILE A 275 -21.92 -9.39 3.25
C ILE A 275 -22.84 -10.50 2.76
N GLY A 276 -22.62 -11.74 3.21
CA GLY A 276 -23.36 -12.92 2.81
C GLY A 276 -23.05 -13.37 1.38
N SER A 277 -23.97 -14.13 0.79
CA SER A 277 -23.88 -14.57 -0.61
C SER A 277 -24.06 -13.39 -1.56
N ALA A 278 -23.24 -13.38 -2.60
CA ALA A 278 -23.13 -12.28 -3.55
C ALA A 278 -24.06 -12.51 -4.75
N ALA A 279 -25.09 -11.68 -4.88
CA ALA A 279 -26.00 -11.75 -6.02
C ALA A 279 -25.31 -11.28 -7.31
N GLY A 280 -25.54 -11.96 -8.43
CA GLY A 280 -24.98 -11.56 -9.74
C GLY A 280 -23.45 -11.51 -9.74
N LEU A 281 -22.80 -12.48 -9.10
CA LEU A 281 -21.35 -12.55 -9.01
C LEU A 281 -20.72 -12.88 -10.37
N ASP A 282 -19.85 -12.01 -10.84
CA ASP A 282 -19.09 -12.16 -12.08
C ASP A 282 -17.57 -12.08 -11.76
N PHE A 283 -16.78 -12.97 -12.38
CA PHE A 283 -15.32 -12.97 -12.24
C PHE A 283 -14.67 -12.09 -13.30
N LEU A 284 -13.83 -11.14 -12.87
CA LEU A 284 -13.08 -10.20 -13.71
C LEU A 284 -11.58 -10.53 -13.72
N GLY A 285 -11.25 -11.82 -13.86
CA GLY A 285 -9.88 -12.36 -13.77
C GLY A 285 -9.68 -13.23 -12.53
N GLU A 286 -8.41 -13.47 -12.15
CA GLU A 286 -8.06 -14.43 -11.09
C GLU A 286 -8.41 -13.95 -9.68
N ASN A 287 -8.31 -12.64 -9.43
CA ASN A 287 -8.46 -12.06 -8.08
C ASN A 287 -9.45 -10.89 -8.03
N ARG A 288 -10.34 -10.80 -9.01
CA ARG A 288 -11.33 -9.72 -9.06
C ARG A 288 -12.71 -10.28 -9.30
N ILE A 289 -13.66 -9.79 -8.53
CA ILE A 289 -15.08 -10.11 -8.71
C ILE A 289 -15.90 -8.85 -8.72
N THR A 290 -17.05 -8.89 -9.38
CA THR A 290 -18.08 -7.87 -9.29
C THR A 290 -19.39 -8.54 -8.91
N PHE A 291 -20.20 -7.87 -8.09
CA PHE A 291 -21.48 -8.41 -7.64
C PHE A 291 -22.48 -7.28 -7.34
N GLN A 292 -23.74 -7.65 -7.20
CA GLN A 292 -24.83 -6.77 -6.77
C GLN A 292 -24.89 -6.78 -5.24
N PRO A 293 -24.73 -5.61 -4.59
CA PRO A 293 -24.76 -5.54 -3.15
C PRO A 293 -26.18 -5.81 -2.60
N THR A 294 -26.29 -6.72 -1.63
CA THR A 294 -27.53 -6.97 -0.86
C THR A 294 -27.72 -5.96 0.28
N VAL A 295 -26.65 -5.27 0.66
CA VAL A 295 -26.63 -4.23 1.70
C VAL A 295 -26.13 -2.90 1.12
N PRO A 296 -26.64 -1.74 1.56
CA PRO A 296 -26.42 -0.48 0.85
C PRO A 296 -25.05 0.20 1.08
N ILE A 297 -24.15 -0.35 1.89
CA ILE A 297 -22.98 0.40 2.38
C ILE A 297 -21.67 -0.29 2.00
N PHE A 298 -21.04 0.21 0.93
CA PHE A 298 -19.70 -0.14 0.48
C PHE A 298 -18.93 1.14 0.16
N TRP A 299 -17.71 1.25 0.66
CA TRP A 299 -16.81 2.36 0.37
C TRP A 299 -15.51 1.85 -0.19
N THR A 300 -14.97 2.54 -1.20
CA THR A 300 -13.68 2.21 -1.79
C THR A 300 -12.60 2.15 -0.71
N GLY A 301 -11.83 1.06 -0.68
CA GLY A 301 -10.85 0.73 0.34
C GLY A 301 -11.35 -0.29 1.37
N MET A 302 -12.64 -0.28 1.71
CA MET A 302 -13.20 -1.16 2.75
C MET A 302 -12.92 -2.64 2.47
N LEU A 303 -12.58 -3.39 3.52
CA LEU A 303 -12.51 -4.86 3.46
C LEU A 303 -13.88 -5.47 3.77
N VAL A 304 -14.29 -6.46 2.99
CA VAL A 304 -15.56 -7.19 3.17
C VAL A 304 -15.31 -8.67 3.05
N PHE A 305 -16.01 -9.48 3.84
CA PHE A 305 -15.98 -10.94 3.73
C PHE A 305 -17.15 -11.38 2.86
N VAL A 306 -16.84 -12.13 1.80
CA VAL A 306 -17.85 -12.70 0.91
C VAL A 306 -18.08 -14.15 1.34
N SER A 307 -19.31 -14.46 1.74
CA SER A 307 -19.74 -15.80 2.17
C SER A 307 -20.55 -16.46 1.07
N ASP A 308 -19.96 -16.62 -0.11
CA ASP A 308 -20.61 -17.20 -1.27
C ASP A 308 -20.04 -18.60 -1.58
N PRO A 309 -20.85 -19.60 -1.99
CA PRO A 309 -20.34 -20.92 -2.35
C PRO A 309 -19.25 -20.91 -3.43
N LEU A 310 -19.21 -19.88 -4.29
CA LEU A 310 -18.18 -19.72 -5.32
C LEU A 310 -16.96 -18.92 -4.81
N VAL A 311 -17.13 -18.10 -3.77
CA VAL A 311 -16.10 -17.23 -3.20
C VAL A 311 -16.30 -17.10 -1.70
N GLU A 312 -15.44 -17.77 -0.93
CA GLU A 312 -15.37 -17.66 0.52
C GLU A 312 -14.06 -16.95 0.91
N GLU A 313 -14.04 -15.62 0.78
CA GLU A 313 -12.80 -14.84 0.92
C GLU A 313 -13.05 -13.38 1.33
N VAL A 314 -12.02 -12.74 1.92
CA VAL A 314 -12.03 -11.28 2.10
C VAL A 314 -11.64 -10.59 0.80
N GLY A 315 -12.45 -9.61 0.39
CA GLY A 315 -12.15 -8.71 -0.71
C GLY A 315 -11.97 -7.27 -0.25
N GLN A 316 -11.10 -6.53 -0.93
CA GLN A 316 -11.04 -5.07 -0.82
C GLN A 316 -11.93 -4.44 -1.89
N VAL A 317 -12.79 -3.50 -1.49
CA VAL A 317 -13.61 -2.72 -2.42
C VAL A 317 -12.72 -1.79 -3.24
N ILE A 318 -12.61 -2.04 -4.55
CA ILE A 318 -11.80 -1.21 -5.49
C ILE A 318 -12.66 -0.38 -6.44
N GLY A 319 -13.98 -0.59 -6.42
CA GLY A 319 -14.93 0.20 -7.19
C GLY A 319 -16.36 -0.01 -6.71
N VAL A 320 -17.13 1.07 -6.76
CA VAL A 320 -18.58 1.04 -6.53
C VAL A 320 -19.25 1.86 -7.63
N SER A 321 -20.25 1.28 -8.27
CA SER A 321 -21.10 1.92 -9.27
C SER A 321 -22.51 2.03 -8.71
N PHE A 322 -23.03 3.25 -8.63
CA PHE A 322 -24.37 3.52 -8.14
C PHE A 322 -25.29 3.96 -9.28
N ASN A 323 -26.44 3.29 -9.42
CA ASN A 323 -27.50 3.71 -10.33
C ASN A 323 -28.70 4.22 -9.52
N PHE A 324 -28.89 5.54 -9.54
CA PHE A 324 -29.95 6.20 -8.78
C PHE A 324 -31.36 6.05 -9.39
N GLY A 325 -31.47 5.57 -10.64
CA GLY A 325 -32.74 5.47 -11.37
C GLY A 325 -33.45 4.13 -11.26
N GLY A 326 -32.82 3.09 -10.71
CA GLY A 326 -33.31 1.70 -10.86
C GLY A 326 -33.23 0.82 -9.61
N GLY A 327 -33.16 1.38 -8.40
CA GLY A 327 -33.04 0.57 -7.18
C GLY A 327 -31.65 0.00 -6.93
N ILE A 328 -31.43 -0.56 -5.74
CA ILE A 328 -30.11 -1.07 -5.29
C ILE A 328 -29.65 -2.25 -6.16
N GLU A 329 -30.57 -3.01 -6.77
CA GLU A 329 -30.26 -4.09 -7.71
C GLU A 329 -29.39 -3.67 -8.91
N ASN A 330 -29.39 -2.38 -9.27
CA ASN A 330 -28.57 -1.87 -10.36
C ASN A 330 -27.19 -1.34 -9.92
N ASN A 331 -26.90 -1.38 -8.62
CA ASN A 331 -25.58 -1.06 -8.10
C ASN A 331 -24.64 -2.23 -8.31
N ARG A 332 -23.35 -1.94 -8.52
CA ARG A 332 -22.30 -2.96 -8.64
C ARG A 332 -21.12 -2.61 -7.76
N VAL A 333 -20.60 -3.59 -7.05
CA VAL A 333 -19.40 -3.49 -6.23
C VAL A 333 -18.33 -4.37 -6.85
N THR A 334 -17.13 -3.83 -7.04
CA THR A 334 -15.96 -4.57 -7.53
C THR A 334 -14.98 -4.78 -6.39
N LEU A 335 -14.59 -6.04 -6.14
CA LEU A 335 -13.61 -6.42 -5.14
C LEU A 335 -12.31 -6.90 -5.79
N ARG A 336 -11.19 -6.59 -5.13
CA ARG A 336 -9.94 -7.33 -5.25
C ARG A 336 -9.91 -8.37 -4.13
N LEU A 337 -10.01 -9.65 -4.47
CA LEU A 337 -9.90 -10.75 -3.50
C LEU A 337 -8.50 -10.78 -2.89
N LEU A 338 -8.42 -11.10 -1.60
CA LEU A 338 -7.19 -11.18 -0.83
C LEU A 338 -6.98 -12.61 -0.34
N PRO A 339 -6.31 -13.48 -1.14
CA PRO A 339 -6.22 -14.90 -0.84
C PRO A 339 -5.63 -15.23 0.54
N GLY A 340 -6.30 -16.15 1.23
CA GLY A 340 -5.94 -16.64 2.56
C GLY A 340 -6.33 -15.69 3.69
N ALA A 341 -7.25 -14.76 3.46
CA ALA A 341 -7.72 -13.85 4.50
C ALA A 341 -8.82 -14.47 5.35
N ALA A 342 -9.75 -15.21 4.75
CA ALA A 342 -10.89 -15.88 5.39
C ALA A 342 -10.50 -16.63 6.68
N VAL A 343 -9.41 -17.38 6.63
CA VAL A 343 -8.87 -18.20 7.75
C VAL A 343 -8.54 -17.41 9.01
N SER A 344 -8.44 -16.08 8.92
CA SER A 344 -8.09 -15.19 10.03
C SER A 344 -9.32 -14.60 10.72
N TRP A 345 -10.47 -14.61 10.06
CA TRP A 345 -11.65 -13.89 10.53
C TRP A 345 -12.76 -14.79 11.07
N GLY A 346 -12.67 -16.11 10.86
CA GLY A 346 -13.47 -17.11 11.58
C GLY A 346 -14.98 -16.90 11.46
N PHE A 347 -15.45 -16.56 10.27
CA PHE A 347 -16.87 -16.49 9.93
C PHE A 347 -17.45 -17.89 9.73
#